data_AF-A0A8S3A8W8-F1
#
_entry.id   AF-A0A8S3A8W8-F1
#
_cell.length_a   1.000
_cell.length_b   1.000
_cell.length_c   1.000
_cell.angle_alpha   90.00
_cell.angle_beta   90.00
_cell.angle_gamma   90.00
#
_symmetry.space_group_name_H-M   'P 1'
#
loop_
_entity.id
_entity.type
_entity.pdbx_description
1 polymer ?
#
loop_
_entity_poly.entity_id
_entity_poly.type
_entity_poly.pdbx_seq_one_letter_code
_entity_poly.pdbx_strand_id
1 'polypeptide(L)'
;NPQENLVKLTDFGLTRASTLYSVVGSTASTTLVVVPLRYAVPEILQSSGLSNYSEKSDVYSMGILMWEACSQGQLPYGSID
;
A
#
# COMPACT_ATOMS: atom_id res chain seq x y z
N ASN A 1 12.04 -19.44 20.93
CA ASN A 1 12.44 -18.15 21.55
C ASN A 1 11.48 -17.07 21.03
N PRO A 2 10.78 -16.26 21.86
CA PRO A 2 9.79 -15.29 21.36
C PRO A 2 10.36 -14.26 20.35
N GLN A 3 11.69 -14.11 20.31
CA GLN A 3 12.40 -13.29 19.32
C GLN A 3 12.55 -13.96 17.92
N GLU A 4 12.31 -15.28 17.79
CA GLU A 4 12.50 -16.01 16.53
C GLU A 4 11.38 -15.79 15.50
N ASN A 5 10.21 -15.31 15.93
CA ASN A 5 9.04 -15.11 15.06
C ASN A 5 8.49 -13.67 15.11
N LEU A 6 9.34 -12.69 15.43
CA LEU A 6 8.94 -11.29 15.44
C LEU A 6 8.86 -10.73 14.01
N VAL A 7 7.65 -10.48 13.55
CA VAL A 7 7.41 -9.81 12.26
C VAL A 7 7.72 -8.32 12.40
N LYS A 8 8.52 -7.78 11.47
CA LYS A 8 8.90 -6.37 11.42
C LYS A 8 8.47 -5.79 10.08
N LEU A 9 7.83 -4.62 10.12
CA LEU A 9 7.59 -3.84 8.92
C LEU A 9 8.88 -3.12 8.54
N THR A 10 9.24 -3.19 7.27
CA THR A 10 10.43 -2.56 6.69
C THR A 10 10.03 -1.75 5.45
N ASP A 11 10.96 -0.96 4.93
CA ASP A 11 10.78 -0.11 3.75
C ASP A 11 9.73 1.01 3.92
N PHE A 12 10.18 2.10 4.54
CA PHE A 12 9.38 3.31 4.75
C PHE A 12 9.58 4.35 3.62
N GLY A 13 10.14 3.98 2.47
CA GLY A 13 10.48 4.90 1.39
C GLY A 13 9.27 5.61 0.75
N LEU A 14 8.08 4.99 0.87
CA LEU A 14 6.80 5.54 0.40
C LEU A 14 5.89 6.02 1.54
N THR A 15 6.34 5.95 2.80
CA THR A 15 5.52 6.33 3.96
C THR A 15 5.21 7.82 3.94
N ARG A 16 3.96 8.17 4.26
CA ARG A 16 3.47 9.55 4.35
C ARG A 16 3.19 9.92 5.80
N ALA A 17 3.67 11.09 6.24
CA ALA A 17 3.41 11.57 7.58
C ALA A 17 1.93 11.96 7.75
N SER A 18 1.29 11.46 8.82
CA SER A 18 -0.14 11.60 9.14
C SER A 18 -0.66 13.05 9.22
N THR A 19 0.21 14.05 9.42
CA THR A 19 -0.19 15.47 9.35
C THR A 19 -0.68 15.91 7.96
N LEU A 20 -0.53 15.06 6.93
CA LEU A 20 -0.95 15.25 5.54
C LEU A 20 -2.22 14.47 5.15
N TYR A 21 -2.97 13.89 6.09
CA TYR A 21 -4.34 13.43 5.79
C TYR A 21 -5.30 14.61 5.54
N SER A 22 -4.88 15.84 5.89
CA SER A 22 -5.50 17.05 5.38
C SER A 22 -5.00 17.28 3.96
N VAL A 23 -5.93 17.39 3.02
CA VAL A 23 -5.73 17.79 1.63
C VAL A 23 -4.84 19.04 1.58
N VAL A 24 -3.52 18.85 1.49
CA VAL A 24 -2.62 19.92 1.07
C VAL A 24 -2.35 19.63 -0.38
N GLY A 25 -2.85 20.52 -1.23
CA GLY A 25 -2.60 20.57 -2.67
C GLY A 25 -1.11 20.80 -2.94
N SER A 26 -0.30 19.81 -2.62
CA SER A 26 1.10 19.76 -2.98
C SER A 26 1.14 19.25 -4.41
N THR A 27 1.29 20.19 -5.33
CA THR A 27 1.79 20.04 -6.70
C THR A 27 3.21 19.44 -6.72
N ALA A 28 3.41 18.33 -6.02
CA ALA A 28 4.51 17.43 -6.20
C ALA A 28 4.00 16.33 -7.14
N SER A 29 3.83 16.70 -8.41
CA SER A 29 3.86 15.75 -9.51
C SER A 29 5.27 15.19 -9.59
N THR A 30 5.66 14.36 -8.62
CA THR A 30 6.90 13.60 -8.67
C THR A 30 6.66 12.46 -9.65
N THR A 31 7.08 12.73 -10.88
CA THR A 31 7.73 11.80 -11.81
C THR A 31 7.77 10.36 -11.29
N LEU A 32 6.89 9.51 -11.82
CA LEU A 32 6.80 8.07 -11.56
C LEU A 32 6.57 7.70 -10.08
N VAL A 33 5.32 7.77 -9.66
CA VAL A 33 4.87 7.08 -8.45
C VAL A 33 4.85 5.58 -8.76
N VAL A 34 5.87 4.86 -8.30
CA VAL A 34 5.87 3.39 -8.29
C VAL A 34 4.94 2.95 -7.15
N VAL A 35 3.69 2.65 -7.49
CA VAL A 35 2.71 2.09 -6.56
C VAL A 35 2.70 0.57 -6.70
N PRO A 36 2.68 -0.20 -5.60
CA PRO A 36 2.46 -1.65 -5.66
C PRO A 36 1.01 -1.92 -6.10
N LEU A 37 0.77 -1.99 -7.42
CA LEU A 37 -0.57 -2.05 -8.04
C LEU A 37 -1.47 -3.14 -7.43
N ARG A 38 -0.91 -4.33 -7.20
CA ARG A 38 -1.64 -5.50 -6.66
C ARG A 38 -2.07 -5.33 -5.20
N TYR A 39 -1.49 -4.38 -4.49
CA TYR A 39 -1.78 -4.09 -3.09
C TYR A 39 -2.55 -2.77 -2.91
N ALA A 40 -2.72 -2.01 -4.01
CA ALA A 40 -3.40 -0.73 -3.99
C ALA A 40 -4.91 -0.91 -3.93
N VAL A 41 -5.56 -0.03 -3.16
CA VAL A 41 -7.03 0.04 -3.12
C VAL A 41 -7.60 0.56 -4.44
N PRO A 42 -8.80 0.13 -4.84
CA PRO A 42 -9.43 0.53 -6.10
C PRO A 42 -9.57 2.04 -6.28
N GLU A 43 -9.85 2.79 -5.22
CA GLU A 43 -10.02 4.25 -5.28
C GLU A 43 -8.72 4.98 -5.64
N ILE A 44 -7.56 4.45 -5.23
CA ILE A 44 -6.25 5.00 -5.58
C ILE A 44 -5.94 4.73 -7.06
N LEU A 45 -6.46 3.63 -7.62
CA LEU A 45 -6.29 3.28 -9.03
C LEU A 45 -7.21 4.09 -9.96
N GLN A 46 -8.39 4.48 -9.47
CA GLN A 46 -9.39 5.21 -10.25
C GLN A 46 -9.16 6.73 -10.24
N SER A 47 -8.60 7.27 -9.15
CA SER A 47 -8.34 8.71 -9.06
C SER A 47 -7.02 9.07 -9.75
N SER A 48 -7.07 10.01 -10.69
CA SER A 48 -5.89 10.62 -11.35
C SER A 48 -5.03 11.47 -10.39
N GLY A 49 -5.41 11.54 -9.11
CA GLY A 49 -4.75 12.31 -8.07
C GLY A 49 -4.38 11.43 -6.89
N LEU A 50 -3.13 11.53 -6.46
CA LEU A 50 -2.51 10.78 -5.36
C LEU A 50 -2.99 11.21 -3.95
N SER A 51 -4.22 11.70 -3.81
CA SER A 51 -4.72 12.37 -2.60
C SER A 51 -5.52 11.48 -1.66
N ASN A 52 -5.84 10.24 -2.04
CA ASN A 52 -6.80 9.40 -1.31
C ASN A 52 -6.17 8.30 -0.45
N TYR A 53 -4.87 8.39 -0.13
CA TYR A 53 -4.24 7.48 0.83
C TYR A 53 -4.75 7.79 2.23
N SER A 54 -5.22 6.76 2.93
CA SER A 54 -5.74 6.85 4.29
C SER A 54 -5.36 5.61 5.08
N GLU A 55 -5.62 5.59 6.38
CA GLU A 55 -5.49 4.36 7.18
C GLU A 55 -6.30 3.19 6.58
N LYS A 56 -7.39 3.46 5.85
CA LYS A 56 -8.20 2.42 5.19
C LYS A 56 -7.47 1.78 4.01
N SER A 57 -6.64 2.55 3.29
CA SER A 57 -5.81 1.98 2.22
C SER A 57 -4.71 1.06 2.78
N ASP A 58 -4.19 1.37 3.97
CA ASP A 58 -3.22 0.50 4.65
C ASP A 58 -3.85 -0.79 5.15
N VAL A 59 -5.09 -0.74 5.66
CA VAL A 59 -5.84 -1.94 6.07
C VAL A 59 -6.12 -2.86 4.88
N TYR A 60 -6.49 -2.30 3.72
CA TYR A 60 -6.73 -3.10 2.52
C TYR A 60 -5.46 -3.82 2.04
N SER A 61 -4.34 -3.10 1.94
CA SER A 61 -3.07 -3.69 1.49
C SER A 61 -2.59 -4.78 2.45
N MET A 62 -2.79 -4.60 3.76
CA MET A 62 -2.57 -5.63 4.76
C MET A 62 -3.47 -6.87 4.56
N GLY A 63 -4.71 -6.69 4.13
CA GLY A 63 -5.61 -7.79 3.78
C GLY A 63 -5.09 -8.63 2.62
N ILE A 64 -4.54 -8.00 1.58
CA ILE A 64 -3.89 -8.69 0.47
C ILE A 64 -2.62 -9.44 0.94
N LEU A 65 -1.81 -8.82 1.80
CA LEU A 65 -0.64 -9.46 2.41
C LEU A 65 -1.04 -10.72 3.21
N MET A 66 -2.12 -10.64 4.00
CA MET A 66 -2.63 -11.80 4.73
C MET A 66 -3.11 -12.90 3.78
N TRP A 67 -3.80 -12.54 2.69
CA TRP A 67 -4.21 -13.49 1.66
C TRP A 67 -3.02 -14.18 1.01
N GLU A 68 -1.96 -13.45 0.66
CA GLU A 68 -0.72 -14.00 0.10
C GLU A 68 -0.08 -15.00 1.06
N ALA A 69 0.00 -14.66 2.35
CA ALA A 69 0.53 -15.55 3.39
C ALA A 69 -0.30 -16.84 3.52
N CYS A 70 -1.63 -16.74 3.52
CA CYS A 70 -2.53 -17.90 3.56
C CYS A 70 -2.47 -18.75 2.29
N SER A 71 -2.17 -18.12 1.15
CA SER A 71 -2.10 -18.77 -0.16
C SER A 71 -0.71 -19.33 -0.47
N GLN A 72 0.17 -19.45 0.53
CA GLN A 72 1.54 -19.96 0.36
C GLN A 72 2.38 -19.14 -0.63
N GLY A 73 2.19 -17.81 -0.67
CA GLY A 73 2.96 -16.91 -1.53
C GLY A 73 2.49 -16.85 -2.99
N GLN A 74 1.25 -17.24 -3.27
CA GLN A 74 0.66 -17.01 -4.59
C GLN A 74 0.59 -15.51 -4.90
N LEU A 75 0.85 -15.17 -6.16
CA LEU A 75 0.77 -13.79 -6.63
C LEU A 75 -0.68 -13.29 -6.58
N PRO A 76 -0.99 -12.18 -5.86
CA PRO A 76 -2.32 -11.60 -5.88
C PRO A 76 -2.72 -11.24 -7.31
N TYR A 77 -3.91 -11.65 -7.74
CA TYR A 77 -4.43 -11.44 -9.09
C TYR A 77 -3.54 -12.02 -10.21
N GLY A 78 -2.86 -13.15 -9.97
CA GLY A 78 -1.94 -13.76 -10.93
C GLY A 78 -2.58 -14.24 -12.25
N SER A 79 -3.91 -14.27 -12.35
CA SER A 79 -4.64 -14.60 -13.58
C SER A 79 -4.98 -13.39 -14.46
N ILE A 80 -4.60 -12.19 -14.03
CA ILE A 80 -4.84 -10.93 -14.76
C ILE A 80 -3.48 -10.38 -15.17
N ASP A 81 -3.26 -10.34 -16.48
CA ASP A 81 -2.08 -9.72 -17.13
C ASP A 81 -2.35 -8.25 -17.47
#